data_AF-A0AAD4ZB24-F1
#
_entry.id   AF-A0AAD4ZB24-F1
#
_cell.length_a   1.000
_cell.length_b   1.000
_cell.length_c   1.000
_cell.angle_alpha   90.00
_cell.angle_beta   90.00
_cell.angle_gamma   90.00
#
_symmetry.space_group_name_H-M   'P 1'
#
loop_
_entity.id
_entity.type
_entity.pdbx_description
1 polymer ?
#
loop_
_entity_poly.entity_id
_entity_poly.type
_entity_poly.pdbx_seq_one_letter_code
_entity_poly.pdbx_strand_id
1 'polypeptide(L)'
;MKTVNSIPKPISGVTRGVELQIATWKGVVDFSMISVDDYDVVLGMEFMDKVKAFLIPFYNTTCIAQGGAMSCMVPVVRQQGKSSHATFQVLEEW
;
A
#
# COMPACT_ATOMS: atom_id res chain seq x y z
N MET A 1 -0.98 15.83 23.93
CA MET A 1 -2.08 14.87 24.17
C MET A 1 -1.67 13.57 23.49
N LYS A 2 -1.30 12.54 24.28
CA LYS A 2 -0.83 11.25 23.78
C LYS A 2 -2.03 10.32 23.66
N THR A 3 -2.39 9.94 22.45
CA THR A 3 -3.33 8.84 22.22
C THR A 3 -2.49 7.61 21.90
N VAL A 4 -2.28 6.75 22.89
CA VAL A 4 -1.46 5.52 22.81
C VAL A 4 -2.33 4.27 22.88
N ASN A 5 -3.63 4.37 22.59
CA ASN A 5 -4.59 3.31 22.87
C ASN A 5 -5.52 2.99 21.69
N SER A 6 -5.01 2.89 20.46
CA SER A 6 -5.66 1.99 19.51
C SER A 6 -5.14 0.60 19.79
N ILE A 7 -6.03 -0.36 20.09
CA ILE A 7 -5.65 -1.76 20.22
C ILE A 7 -4.91 -2.15 18.93
N PRO A 8 -3.63 -2.55 19.00
CA PRO A 8 -2.92 -3.01 17.82
C PRO A 8 -3.70 -4.18 17.25
N LYS A 9 -4.27 -4.00 16.06
CA LYS A 9 -4.85 -5.15 15.37
C LYS A 9 -3.71 -6.06 14.96
N PRO A 10 -3.83 -7.38 15.17
CA PRO A 10 -2.82 -8.31 14.70
C PRO A 10 -2.56 -8.03 13.21
N ILE A 11 -1.29 -7.86 12.84
CA ILE A 11 -0.91 -7.98 11.44
C ILE A 11 -1.39 -9.36 11.01
N SER A 12 -2.26 -9.41 10.01
CA SER A 12 -2.97 -10.65 9.65
C SER A 12 -2.00 -11.72 9.13
N GLY A 13 -0.77 -11.33 8.81
CA GLY A 13 0.35 -12.19 8.47
C GLY A 13 1.12 -11.62 7.28
N VAL A 14 2.26 -12.23 6.98
CA VAL A 14 2.97 -12.02 5.70
C VAL A 14 2.43 -13.01 4.70
N THR A 15 1.86 -12.53 3.59
CA THR A 15 1.44 -13.41 2.49
C THR A 15 2.55 -13.44 1.44
N ARG A 16 2.97 -14.64 1.06
CA ARG A 16 4.09 -14.87 0.14
C ARG A 16 3.61 -15.49 -1.16
N GLY A 17 4.21 -15.07 -2.27
CA GLY A 17 3.95 -15.65 -3.59
C GLY A 17 2.54 -15.42 -4.12
N VAL A 18 1.90 -14.30 -3.75
CA VAL A 18 0.53 -14.00 -4.20
C VAL A 18 0.56 -13.48 -5.62
N GLU A 19 -0.21 -14.10 -6.51
CA GLU A 19 -0.52 -13.51 -7.80
C GLU A 19 -1.46 -12.32 -7.60
N LEU A 20 -0.97 -11.12 -7.88
CA LEU A 20 -1.69 -9.88 -7.73
C LEU A 20 -1.92 -9.26 -9.11
N GLN A 21 -3.16 -8.88 -9.37
CA GLN A 21 -3.53 -8.09 -10.53
C GLN A 21 -4.00 -6.71 -10.08
N ILE A 22 -3.32 -5.66 -10.54
CA ILE A 22 -3.71 -4.26 -10.34
C ILE A 22 -3.96 -3.64 -11.71
N ALA A 23 -5.23 -3.37 -12.01
CA ALA A 23 -5.64 -2.95 -13.36
C ALA A 23 -5.08 -3.91 -14.44
N THR A 24 -4.21 -3.42 -15.31
CA THR A 24 -3.55 -4.21 -16.37
C THR A 24 -2.21 -4.81 -15.93
N TRP A 25 -1.66 -4.40 -14.79
CA TRP A 25 -0.44 -4.98 -14.25
C TRP A 25 -0.74 -6.30 -13.56
N LYS A 26 0.16 -7.28 -13.76
CA LYS A 26 0.14 -8.59 -13.09
C LYS A 26 1.53 -8.90 -12.58
N GLY A 27 1.62 -9.46 -11.38
CA GLY A 27 2.89 -9.89 -10.81
C GLY A 27 2.70 -10.76 -9.58
N VAL A 28 3.75 -11.49 -9.23
CA VAL A 28 3.82 -12.26 -7.99
C VAL A 28 4.55 -11.41 -6.96
N VAL A 29 3.92 -11.15 -5.82
CA VAL A 29 4.47 -10.31 -4.77
C VAL A 29 4.31 -10.93 -3.38
N ASP A 30 5.28 -10.62 -2.53
CA ASP A 30 5.17 -10.80 -1.09
C ASP A 30 4.73 -9.47 -0.48
N PHE A 31 3.61 -9.47 0.25
CA PHE A 31 3.13 -8.28 0.94
C PHE A 31 2.49 -8.63 2.29
N SER A 32 2.61 -7.69 3.22
CA SER A 32 1.95 -7.74 4.52
C SER A 32 0.53 -7.22 4.39
N MET A 33 -0.45 -7.98 4.86
CA MET A 33 -1.85 -7.55 4.86
C MET A 33 -2.25 -7.15 6.27
N ILE A 34 -2.82 -5.95 6.41
CA ILE A 34 -3.45 -5.51 7.64
C ILE A 34 -4.93 -5.27 7.31
N SER A 35 -5.81 -6.01 7.98
CA SER A 35 -7.23 -5.70 7.99
C SER A 35 -7.44 -4.46 8.86
N VAL A 36 -7.48 -3.29 8.22
CA VAL A 36 -7.94 -2.06 8.86
C VAL A 36 -9.44 -1.98 8.61
N ASP A 37 -10.25 -1.53 9.58
CA ASP A 37 -11.74 -1.63 9.50
C ASP A 37 -12.32 -1.04 8.20
N ASP A 38 -11.62 -0.07 7.62
CA ASP A 38 -12.08 0.68 6.46
C ASP A 38 -11.42 0.25 5.13
N TYR A 39 -10.50 -0.73 5.15
CA TYR A 39 -9.75 -1.15 3.95
C TYR A 39 -9.52 -2.67 3.90
N ASP A 40 -9.87 -3.26 2.76
CA ASP A 40 -9.61 -4.67 2.48
C ASP A 40 -8.11 -4.98 2.39
N VAL A 41 -7.32 -4.08 1.79
CA VAL A 41 -5.86 -4.24 1.61
C VAL A 41 -5.16 -2.88 1.72
N VAL A 42 -4.02 -2.85 2.42
CA VAL A 42 -3.12 -1.70 2.46
C VAL A 42 -1.79 -2.09 1.82
N LEU A 43 -1.38 -1.35 0.78
CA LEU A 43 -0.09 -1.55 0.10
C LEU A 43 0.96 -0.62 0.70
N GLY A 44 1.99 -1.21 1.31
CA GLY A 44 3.11 -0.46 1.89
C GLY A 44 4.16 0.01 0.87
N MET A 45 5.13 0.79 1.33
CA MET A 45 6.24 1.27 0.47
C MET A 45 7.12 0.13 -0.05
N GLU A 46 7.31 -0.94 0.72
CA GLU A 46 8.07 -2.12 0.26
C GLU A 46 7.45 -2.75 -1.00
N PHE A 47 6.12 -2.80 -1.08
CA PHE A 47 5.42 -3.22 -2.29
C PHE A 47 5.75 -2.28 -3.45
N MET A 48 5.68 -0.97 -3.22
CA MET A 48 5.97 0.05 -4.25
C MET A 48 7.41 -0.07 -4.77
N ASP A 49 8.39 -0.27 -3.90
CA ASP A 49 9.78 -0.45 -4.28
C ASP A 49 9.97 -1.72 -5.13
N LYS A 50 9.38 -2.84 -4.71
CA LYS A 50 9.44 -4.12 -5.42
C LYS A 50 8.88 -4.03 -6.84
N VAL A 51 7.73 -3.38 -7.01
CA VAL A 51 7.05 -3.27 -8.31
C VAL A 51 7.40 -1.99 -9.07
N LYS A 52 8.31 -1.17 -8.53
CA LYS A 52 8.69 0.15 -9.06
C LYS A 52 7.47 1.04 -9.29
N ALA A 53 6.57 1.07 -8.31
CA ALA A 53 5.42 1.96 -8.31
C ALA A 53 5.76 3.33 -7.72
N PHE A 54 5.14 4.38 -8.25
CA PHE A 54 5.20 5.72 -7.67
C PHE A 54 3.89 6.46 -7.86
N LEU A 55 3.55 7.29 -6.88
CA LEU A 55 2.36 8.14 -6.92
C LEU A 55 2.64 9.36 -7.79
N ILE A 56 1.64 9.73 -8.60
CA ILE A 56 1.58 10.99 -9.32
C ILE A 56 0.37 11.76 -8.77
N PRO A 57 0.54 12.50 -7.66
CA PRO A 57 -0.59 13.06 -6.92
C PRO A 57 -1.45 13.96 -7.81
N PHE A 58 -0.83 14.87 -8.57
CA PHE A 58 -1.57 15.85 -9.38
C PHE A 58 -2.57 15.21 -10.36
N TYR A 59 -2.27 14.01 -10.87
CA TYR A 59 -3.13 13.28 -11.80
C TYR A 59 -4.06 12.27 -11.10
N ASN A 60 -3.96 12.13 -9.76
CA ASN A 60 -4.65 11.09 -9.01
C ASN A 60 -4.41 9.70 -9.62
N THR A 61 -3.15 9.40 -9.93
CA THR A 61 -2.74 8.12 -10.51
C THR A 61 -1.51 7.56 -9.80
N THR A 62 -1.42 6.24 -9.72
CA THR A 62 -0.17 5.52 -9.44
C THR A 62 0.36 4.96 -10.75
N CYS A 63 1.65 5.09 -10.99
CA CYS A 63 2.33 4.44 -12.10
C CYS A 63 3.05 3.20 -11.56
N ILE A 64 2.90 2.05 -12.21
CA ILE A 64 3.70 0.84 -11.97
C ILE A 64 4.62 0.65 -13.17
N ALA A 65 5.92 0.82 -12.96
CA ALA A 65 6.89 0.73 -14.04
C ALA A 65 7.15 -0.74 -14.41
N GLN A 66 6.93 -1.08 -15.68
CA GLN A 66 7.23 -2.39 -16.25
C GLN A 66 8.42 -2.22 -17.20
N GLY A 67 9.60 -2.71 -16.80
CA GLY A 67 10.84 -2.48 -17.54
C GLY A 67 10.72 -2.88 -19.02
N GLY A 68 10.94 -1.92 -19.93
CA GLY A 68 10.88 -2.14 -21.38
C GLY A 68 9.47 -2.21 -21.98
N ALA A 69 8.41 -2.06 -21.18
CA ALA A 69 7.02 -2.07 -21.63
C ALA A 69 6.29 -0.77 -21.25
N MET A 70 5.06 -0.61 -21.74
CA MET A 70 4.19 0.47 -21.32
C MET A 70 3.91 0.34 -19.81
N SER A 71 4.11 1.42 -19.06
CA SER A 71 3.80 1.44 -17.64
C SER A 71 2.30 1.32 -17.39
N CYS A 72 1.93 0.67 -16.29
CA CYS A 72 0.53 0.59 -15.89
C CYS A 72 0.16 1.84 -15.10
N MET A 73 -0.81 2.59 -15.59
CA MET A 73 -1.37 3.75 -14.91
C MET A 73 -2.66 3.33 -14.20
N VAL A 74 -2.65 3.44 -12.87
CA VAL A 74 -3.76 3.03 -12.01
C VAL A 74 -4.38 4.29 -11.41
N PRO A 75 -5.64 4.64 -11.75
CA PRO A 75 -6.34 5.73 -11.07
C PRO A 75 -6.44 5.46 -9.57
N VAL A 76 -6.21 6.50 -8.76
CA VAL A 76 -6.35 6.42 -7.31
C VAL A 76 -7.35 7.46 -6.82
N VAL A 77 -8.20 7.05 -5.89
CA VAL A 77 -9.10 7.98 -5.19
C VAL A 77 -8.46 8.35 -3.88
N ARG A 78 -8.30 9.65 -3.64
CA ARG A 78 -7.90 10.15 -2.32
C ARG A 78 -9.14 10.21 -1.46
N GLN A 79 -9.23 9.33 -0.47
CA GLN A 79 -10.19 9.56 0.59
C GLN A 79 -9.65 10.68 1.49
N GLN A 80 -10.41 11.78 1.59
CA GLN A 80 -10.21 12.70 2.70
C GLN A 80 -10.73 11.99 3.95
N GLY A 81 -9.83 11.45 4.74
CA GLY A 81 -10.22 10.86 6.02
C GLY A 81 -10.87 11.93 6.91
N LYS A 82 -11.96 11.59 7.61
CA LYS A 82 -12.31 12.22 8.89
C LYS A 82 -11.30 11.82 9.99
N SER A 83 -10.02 11.70 9.66
CA SER A 83 -8.97 11.27 10.56
C SER A 83 -7.93 12.36 10.65
N SER A 84 -7.98 13.13 11.74
CA SER A 84 -6.75 13.59 12.36
C SER A 84 -5.86 12.37 12.59
N HIS A 85 -4.56 12.50 12.39
CA HIS A 85 -3.52 11.45 12.49
C HIS A 85 -3.15 10.77 11.16
N ALA A 86 -2.24 11.42 10.42
CA ALA A 86 -1.24 10.70 9.66
C ALA A 86 -0.21 10.14 10.66
N THR A 87 -0.08 8.82 10.75
CA THR A 87 0.93 8.16 11.58
C THR A 87 1.97 7.54 10.66
N PHE A 88 3.17 8.14 10.61
CA PHE A 88 4.36 7.44 10.18
C PHE A 88 4.85 6.63 11.39
N GLN A 89 4.77 5.30 11.31
CA GLN A 89 5.56 4.43 12.19
C GLN A 89 6.64 3.82 11.30
N VAL A 90 7.89 4.24 11.51
CA VAL A 90 9.04 3.40 11.23
C VAL A 90 8.91 2.21 12.18
N LEU A 91 8.75 1.01 11.66
CA LEU A 91 8.88 -0.21 12.46
C LEU A 91 10.37 -0.49 12.56
N GLU A 92 10.92 -0.19 13.74
CA GLU A 92 12.34 -0.31 14.07
C GLU A 92 12.79 -1.76 14.23
N GLU A 93 14.11 -1.91 14.13
CA GLU A 93 14.94 -3.04 14.52
C GLU A 93 14.42 -3.80 15.76
N TRP A 94 14.11 -5.09 15.56
CA TRP A 94 14.27 -6.20 16.51
C TRP A 94 14.57 -7.47 15.72
#